data_AF-A0A0Q8E5X9-F1
#
_entry.id   AF-A0A0Q8E5X9-F1
#
_cell.length_a   1.000
_cell.length_b   1.000
_cell.length_c   1.000
_cell.angle_alpha   90.00
_cell.angle_beta   90.00
_cell.angle_gamma   90.00
#
_symmetry.space_group_name_H-M   'P 1'
#
loop_
_entity.id
_entity.type
_entity.pdbx_description
1 polymer ?
#
loop_
_entity_poly.entity_id
_entity_poly.type
_entity_poly.pdbx_seq_one_letter_code
_entity_poly.pdbx_strand_id
1 'polypeptide(L)'
;MNHENRDAFGPFMAATGKLEKLVAGLQKQAQDAQIAIRTTREQEEAQFKQAMVAMFRDHQQRMEAALRPKVVRAWQSVAGVSALLVLLFAAWLLMLKQANDRLGAAQARADAAEIKAEVHEALRHVEITSCGGRPCARIDSNTPTWKSGNHEYILVDGKPGKASRHPR
;
A
#
# COMPACT_ATOMS: atom_id res chain seq x y z
N MET A 1 43.39 94.05 4.78
CA MET A 1 42.10 93.31 4.83
C MET A 1 42.14 92.16 5.84
N ASN A 2 42.57 92.37 7.10
CA ASN A 2 42.78 91.27 8.08
C ASN A 2 42.10 91.44 9.45
N HIS A 3 41.38 92.53 9.70
CA HIS A 3 40.72 92.76 11.00
C HIS A 3 39.25 92.33 11.02
N GLU A 4 38.50 92.54 9.94
CA GLU A 4 37.07 92.22 9.88
C GLU A 4 36.78 90.71 9.98
N ASN A 5 37.67 89.88 9.44
CA ASN A 5 37.51 88.42 9.53
C ASN A 5 37.68 87.93 10.98
N ARG A 6 38.50 88.60 11.80
CA ARG A 6 38.88 88.13 13.15
C ARG A 6 37.74 88.30 14.17
N ASP A 7 36.89 89.30 13.97
CA ASP A 7 35.76 89.59 14.87
C ASP A 7 34.54 88.69 14.59
N ALA A 8 34.40 88.17 13.36
CA ALA A 8 33.33 87.25 12.99
C ALA A 8 33.55 85.81 13.53
N PHE A 9 34.79 85.37 13.72
CA PHE A 9 35.08 84.01 14.20
C PHE A 9 34.92 83.82 15.71
N GLY A 10 35.06 84.88 16.51
CA GLY A 10 34.84 84.83 17.97
C GLY A 10 33.46 84.29 18.39
N PRO A 11 32.34 84.87 17.90
CA PRO A 11 31.01 84.38 18.23
C PRO A 11 30.71 83.00 17.64
N PHE A 12 31.28 82.67 16.48
CA PHE A 12 31.13 81.34 15.86
C PHE A 12 31.79 80.24 16.70
N MET A 13 33.01 80.46 17.19
CA MET A 13 33.74 79.50 18.04
C MET A 13 33.08 79.32 19.42
N ALA A 14 32.44 80.36 19.95
CA ALA A 14 31.66 80.26 21.18
C ALA A 14 30.35 79.45 20.96
N ALA A 15 29.73 79.58 19.79
CA ALA A 15 28.55 78.80 19.41
C ALA A 15 28.88 77.32 19.21
N THR A 16 30.01 76.99 18.58
CA THR A 16 30.45 75.59 18.40
C THR A 16 30.78 74.92 19.73
N GLY A 17 31.47 75.60 20.65
CA GLY A 17 31.76 75.04 21.98
C GLY A 17 30.52 74.78 22.85
N LYS A 18 29.47 75.60 22.69
CA LYS A 18 28.16 75.33 23.33
C LYS A 18 27.45 74.14 22.69
N LEU A 19 27.53 73.99 21.37
CA LEU A 19 26.95 72.87 20.64
C LEU A 19 27.63 71.55 21.03
N GLU A 20 28.96 71.55 21.16
CA GLU A 20 29.74 70.38 21.57
C GLU A 20 29.39 69.94 22.99
N LYS A 21 29.16 70.87 23.91
CA LYS A 21 28.65 70.56 25.26
C LYS A 21 27.22 69.99 25.25
N LEU A 22 26.35 70.52 24.40
CA LEU A 22 24.98 69.99 24.24
C LEU A 22 24.99 68.57 23.67
N VAL A 23 25.83 68.31 22.66
CA VAL A 23 26.01 67.00 22.06
C VAL A 23 26.60 66.02 23.08
N ALA A 24 27.63 66.41 23.84
CA ALA A 24 28.20 65.58 24.89
C ALA A 24 27.18 65.26 26.01
N GLY A 25 26.33 66.24 26.37
CA GLY A 25 25.24 66.03 27.32
C GLY A 25 24.18 65.05 26.82
N LEU A 26 23.72 65.22 25.57
CA LEU A 26 22.76 64.31 24.93
C LEU A 26 23.31 62.90 24.75
N GLN A 27 24.59 62.77 24.41
CA GLN A 27 25.25 61.48 24.25
C GLN A 27 25.36 60.72 25.57
N LYS A 28 25.67 61.44 26.66
CA LYS A 28 25.70 60.86 28.01
C LYS A 28 24.30 60.45 28.48
N GLN A 29 23.31 61.31 28.26
CA GLN A 29 21.90 61.01 28.56
C GLN A 29 21.35 59.83 27.73
N ALA A 30 21.78 59.69 26.47
CA ALA A 30 21.40 58.57 25.62
C ALA A 30 22.04 57.24 26.07
N GLN A 31 23.27 57.26 26.58
CA GLN A 31 23.91 56.06 27.15
C GLN A 31 23.25 55.61 28.44
N ASP A 32 22.94 56.55 29.35
CA ASP A 32 22.23 56.23 30.60
C ASP A 32 20.81 55.71 30.32
N ALA A 33 20.12 56.28 29.34
CA ALA A 33 18.82 55.79 28.89
C ALA A 33 18.92 54.38 28.25
N GLN A 34 19.95 54.11 27.44
CA GLN A 34 20.14 52.77 26.86
C GLN A 34 20.42 51.69 27.91
N ILE A 35 21.16 52.01 28.97
CA ILE A 35 21.43 51.06 30.05
C ILE A 35 20.14 50.80 30.85
N ALA A 36 19.35 51.83 31.15
CA ALA A 36 18.06 51.68 31.83
C ALA A 36 17.00 50.92 31.00
N ILE A 37 17.07 51.03 29.67
CA ILE A 37 16.16 50.32 28.75
C ILE A 37 16.58 48.84 28.59
N ARG A 38 17.87 48.53 28.60
CA ARG A 38 18.35 47.14 28.48
C ARG A 38 17.99 46.30 29.70
N THR A 39 18.11 46.85 30.90
CA THR A 39 17.77 46.13 32.14
C THR A 39 16.26 45.90 32.28
N THR A 40 15.43 46.79 31.77
CA THR A 40 13.96 46.63 31.74
C THR A 40 13.50 45.64 30.68
N ARG A 41 14.13 45.62 29.49
CA ARG A 41 13.82 44.66 28.41
C ARG A 41 14.02 43.21 28.81
N GLU A 42 15.07 42.87 29.56
CA GLU A 42 15.35 41.48 29.96
C GLU A 42 14.28 40.93 30.92
N GLN A 43 13.78 41.76 31.84
CA GLN A 43 12.70 41.37 32.75
C GLN A 43 11.35 41.24 32.03
N GLU A 44 11.05 42.17 31.12
CA GLU A 44 9.84 42.11 30.31
C GLU A 44 9.85 40.90 29.36
N GLU A 45 11.01 40.56 28.77
CA GLU A 45 11.14 39.38 27.92
C GLU A 45 10.97 38.06 28.69
N ALA A 46 11.51 37.97 29.90
CA ALA A 46 11.35 36.78 30.74
C ALA A 46 9.87 36.58 31.12
N GLN A 47 9.20 37.65 31.55
CA GLN A 47 7.77 37.62 31.88
C GLN A 47 6.92 37.31 30.64
N PHE A 48 7.25 37.90 29.49
CA PHE A 48 6.53 37.66 28.25
C PHE A 48 6.71 36.22 27.74
N LYS A 49 7.93 35.68 27.80
CA LYS A 49 8.20 34.27 27.46
C LYS A 49 7.44 33.33 28.41
N GLN A 50 7.43 33.62 29.70
CA GLN A 50 6.74 32.80 30.69
C GLN A 50 5.22 32.87 30.51
N ALA A 51 4.67 34.06 30.21
CA ALA A 51 3.25 34.25 29.89
C ALA A 51 2.87 33.55 28.57
N MET A 52 3.69 33.65 27.52
CA MET A 52 3.45 32.92 26.26
C MET A 52 3.48 31.41 26.46
N VAL A 53 4.42 30.87 27.23
CA VAL A 53 4.47 29.42 27.51
C VAL A 53 3.25 28.97 28.32
N ALA A 54 2.81 29.76 29.29
CA ALA A 54 1.59 29.48 30.04
C ALA A 54 0.34 29.50 29.12
N MET A 55 0.24 30.48 28.23
CA MET A 55 -0.86 30.61 27.27
C MET A 55 -0.85 29.50 26.21
N PHE A 56 0.33 29.12 25.71
CA PHE A 56 0.50 27.98 24.80
C PHE A 56 0.13 26.66 25.47
N ARG A 57 0.50 26.46 26.75
CA ARG A 57 0.08 25.28 27.51
C ARG A 57 -1.43 25.21 27.66
N ASP A 58 -2.10 26.33 27.96
CA ASP A 58 -3.56 26.36 28.05
C ASP A 58 -4.21 26.06 26.69
N HIS A 59 -3.68 26.62 25.60
CA HIS A 59 -4.15 26.29 24.24
C HIS A 59 -3.92 24.83 23.87
N GLN A 60 -2.74 24.27 24.17
CA GLN A 60 -2.43 22.86 23.93
C GLN A 60 -3.33 21.94 24.77
N GLN A 61 -3.55 22.24 26.04
CA GLN A 61 -4.45 21.44 26.89
C GLN A 61 -5.89 21.47 26.40
N ARG A 62 -6.39 22.64 25.97
CA ARG A 62 -7.74 22.74 25.38
C ARG A 62 -7.84 22.00 24.05
N MET A 63 -6.80 22.06 23.22
CA MET A 63 -6.73 21.28 21.99
C MET A 63 -6.70 19.79 22.29
N GLU A 64 -5.79 19.30 23.13
CA GLU A 64 -5.70 17.89 23.51
C GLU A 64 -7.00 17.37 24.16
N ALA A 65 -7.63 18.16 25.04
CA ALA A 65 -8.89 17.80 25.68
C ALA A 65 -10.08 17.81 24.71
N ALA A 66 -10.11 18.72 23.74
CA ALA A 66 -11.15 18.76 22.70
C ALA A 66 -10.92 17.75 21.57
N LEU A 67 -9.67 17.36 21.32
CA LEU A 67 -9.30 16.42 20.26
C LEU A 67 -9.34 14.97 20.72
N ARG A 68 -8.93 14.61 21.95
CA ARG A 68 -8.98 13.23 22.46
C ARG A 68 -10.30 12.51 22.22
N PRO A 69 -11.47 13.06 22.59
CA PRO A 69 -12.73 12.35 22.41
C PRO A 69 -13.11 12.22 20.92
N LYS A 70 -12.76 13.21 20.09
CA LYS A 70 -13.02 13.16 18.64
C LYS A 70 -12.09 12.17 17.93
N VAL A 71 -10.82 12.12 18.32
CA VAL A 71 -9.82 11.19 17.76
C VAL A 71 -10.17 9.75 18.11
N VAL A 72 -10.58 9.46 19.34
CA VAL A 72 -10.99 8.10 19.74
C VAL A 72 -12.24 7.67 18.97
N ARG A 73 -13.23 8.55 18.82
CA ARG A 73 -14.47 8.24 18.07
C ARG A 73 -14.20 8.07 16.57
N ALA A 74 -13.30 8.88 16.01
CA ALA A 74 -12.82 8.71 14.63
C ALA A 74 -12.11 7.36 14.47
N TRP A 75 -11.22 6.99 15.37
CA TRP A 75 -10.52 5.70 15.36
C TRP A 75 -11.47 4.49 15.49
N GLN A 76 -12.50 4.59 16.32
CA GLN A 76 -13.54 3.56 16.41
C GLN A 76 -14.29 3.39 15.08
N SER A 77 -14.62 4.49 14.41
CA SER A 77 -15.28 4.43 13.09
C SER A 77 -14.37 3.82 12.02
N VAL A 78 -13.08 4.18 12.01
CA VAL A 78 -12.09 3.64 11.09
C VAL A 78 -11.87 2.14 11.34
N ALA A 79 -11.76 1.74 12.61
CA ALA A 79 -11.61 0.33 12.99
C ALA A 79 -12.85 -0.50 12.63
N GLY A 80 -14.06 0.05 12.78
CA GLY A 80 -15.29 -0.62 12.38
C GLY A 80 -15.38 -0.83 10.86
N VAL A 81 -15.09 0.21 10.08
CA VAL A 81 -15.12 0.15 8.62
C VAL A 81 -14.04 -0.79 8.08
N SER A 82 -12.83 -0.75 8.64
CA SER A 82 -11.75 -1.63 8.21
C SER A 82 -12.05 -3.10 8.53
N ALA A 83 -12.58 -3.40 9.72
CA ALA A 83 -13.00 -4.75 10.08
C ALA A 83 -14.11 -5.27 9.16
N LEU A 84 -15.10 -4.42 8.84
CA LEU A 84 -16.17 -4.78 7.91
C LEU A 84 -15.64 -5.07 6.50
N LEU A 85 -14.71 -4.24 5.99
CA LEU A 85 -14.07 -4.45 4.70
C LEU A 85 -13.29 -5.76 4.65
N VAL A 86 -12.52 -6.08 5.68
CA VAL A 86 -11.77 -7.34 5.77
C VAL A 86 -12.72 -8.53 5.77
N LEU A 87 -13.83 -8.47 6.51
CA LEU A 87 -14.84 -9.53 6.54
C LEU A 87 -15.51 -9.71 5.16
N LEU A 88 -15.90 -8.62 4.50
CA LEU A 88 -16.49 -8.67 3.16
C LEU A 88 -15.50 -9.23 2.14
N PHE A 89 -14.23 -8.83 2.21
CA PHE A 89 -13.20 -9.32 1.31
C PHE A 89 -12.91 -10.81 1.53
N ALA A 90 -12.84 -11.26 2.78
CA ALA A 90 -12.68 -12.68 3.10
C ALA A 90 -13.88 -13.52 2.61
N ALA A 91 -15.11 -13.03 2.83
CA ALA A 91 -16.32 -13.68 2.33
C ALA A 91 -16.33 -13.76 0.80
N TRP A 92 -15.94 -12.68 0.12
CA TRP A 92 -15.81 -12.65 -1.35
C TRP A 92 -14.81 -13.69 -1.85
N LEU A 93 -13.62 -13.78 -1.25
CA LEU A 93 -12.61 -14.77 -1.61
C LEU A 93 -13.09 -16.21 -1.39
N LEU A 94 -13.79 -16.48 -0.29
CA LEU A 94 -14.39 -17.79 -0.03
C LEU A 94 -15.45 -18.14 -1.07
N MET A 95 -16.32 -17.18 -1.43
CA MET A 95 -17.33 -17.34 -2.47
C MET A 95 -16.68 -17.66 -3.83
N LEU A 96 -15.60 -16.95 -4.18
CA LEU A 96 -14.84 -17.18 -5.40
C LEU A 96 -14.21 -18.57 -5.43
N LYS A 97 -13.59 -18.97 -4.31
CA LYS A 97 -12.99 -20.31 -4.18
C LYS A 97 -14.03 -21.40 -4.34
N GLN A 98 -15.18 -21.24 -3.70
CA GLN A 98 -16.27 -22.20 -3.77
C GLN A 98 -16.88 -22.28 -5.19
N ALA A 99 -17.01 -21.14 -5.89
CA ALA A 99 -17.40 -21.12 -7.29
C ALA A 99 -16.36 -21.82 -8.18
N ASN A 100 -15.08 -21.55 -7.96
CA ASN A 100 -13.99 -22.14 -8.72
C ASN A 100 -13.90 -23.68 -8.51
N ASP A 101 -14.11 -24.16 -7.29
CA ASP A 101 -14.18 -25.60 -7.00
C ASP A 101 -15.38 -26.27 -7.71
N ARG A 102 -16.51 -25.55 -7.84
CA ARG A 102 -17.67 -26.03 -8.60
C ARG A 102 -17.39 -26.07 -10.10
N LEU A 103 -16.70 -25.08 -10.66
CA LEU A 103 -16.25 -25.10 -12.04
C LEU A 103 -15.25 -26.24 -12.28
N GLY A 104 -14.25 -26.41 -11.41
CA GLY A 104 -13.28 -27.50 -11.51
C GLY A 104 -13.92 -28.89 -11.45
N ALA A 105 -14.93 -29.08 -10.60
CA ALA A 105 -15.69 -30.32 -10.56
C ALA A 105 -16.57 -30.54 -11.80
N ALA A 106 -17.03 -29.46 -12.45
CA ALA A 106 -17.76 -29.55 -13.72
C ALA A 106 -16.83 -29.84 -14.89
N GLN A 107 -15.65 -29.20 -14.92
CA GLN A 107 -14.59 -29.44 -15.90
C GLN A 107 -14.10 -30.88 -15.82
N ALA A 108 -13.81 -31.39 -14.62
CA ALA A 108 -13.39 -32.77 -14.42
C ALA A 108 -14.44 -33.80 -14.87
N ARG A 109 -15.72 -33.45 -14.83
CA ARG A 109 -16.80 -34.31 -15.36
C ARG A 109 -16.92 -34.21 -16.88
N ALA A 110 -16.65 -33.05 -17.48
CA ALA A 110 -16.58 -32.88 -18.92
C ALA A 110 -15.38 -33.62 -19.50
N ASP A 111 -14.19 -33.46 -18.91
CA ASP A 111 -12.97 -34.19 -19.30
C ASP A 111 -13.17 -35.70 -19.15
N ALA A 112 -13.79 -36.15 -18.06
CA ALA A 112 -14.10 -37.57 -17.88
C ALA A 112 -15.15 -38.10 -18.88
N ALA A 113 -16.03 -37.25 -19.41
CA ALA A 113 -17.00 -37.62 -20.43
C ALA A 113 -16.36 -37.68 -21.82
N GLU A 114 -15.44 -36.77 -22.13
CA GLU A 114 -14.65 -36.76 -23.38
C GLU A 114 -13.73 -37.98 -23.45
N ILE A 115 -12.97 -38.26 -22.38
CA ILE A 115 -12.12 -39.46 -22.30
C ILE A 115 -12.96 -40.74 -22.42
N LYS A 116 -14.16 -40.78 -21.81
CA LYS A 116 -15.06 -41.94 -21.97
C LYS A 116 -15.56 -42.09 -23.40
N ALA A 117 -15.80 -41.00 -24.13
CA ALA A 117 -16.21 -41.08 -25.53
C ALA A 117 -15.08 -41.62 -26.40
N GLU A 118 -13.85 -41.13 -26.23
CA GLU A 118 -12.66 -41.63 -26.93
C GLU A 118 -12.38 -43.11 -26.60
N VAL A 119 -12.46 -43.49 -25.32
CA VAL A 119 -12.27 -44.89 -24.88
C VAL A 119 -13.41 -45.77 -25.38
N HIS A 120 -14.65 -45.27 -25.46
CA HIS A 120 -15.78 -46.04 -25.98
C HIS A 120 -15.72 -46.20 -27.50
N GLU A 121 -15.17 -45.23 -28.23
CA GLU A 121 -14.88 -45.35 -29.65
C GLU A 121 -13.76 -46.36 -29.92
N ALA A 122 -12.70 -46.39 -29.09
CA ALA A 122 -11.68 -47.43 -29.12
C ALA A 122 -12.24 -48.82 -28.74
N LEU A 123 -13.12 -48.91 -27.74
CA LEU A 123 -13.76 -50.17 -27.33
C LEU A 123 -14.75 -50.72 -28.36
N ARG A 124 -15.39 -49.88 -29.19
CA ARG A 124 -16.29 -50.36 -30.26
C ARG A 124 -15.58 -51.22 -31.31
N HIS A 125 -14.26 -51.15 -31.38
CA HIS A 125 -13.44 -51.95 -32.29
C HIS A 125 -13.02 -53.29 -31.68
N VAL A 126 -13.35 -53.54 -30.41
CA VAL A 126 -13.09 -54.79 -29.71
C VAL A 126 -14.43 -55.43 -29.35
N GLU A 127 -14.80 -56.53 -30.01
CA GLU A 127 -15.87 -57.38 -29.51
C GLU A 127 -15.43 -57.99 -28.17
N ILE A 128 -15.82 -57.36 -27.07
CA ILE A 128 -15.64 -57.89 -25.72
C ILE A 128 -16.76 -58.92 -25.51
N THR A 129 -16.40 -60.19 -25.58
CA THR A 129 -17.29 -61.31 -25.29
C THR A 129 -17.02 -61.81 -23.86
N SER A 130 -18.04 -62.31 -23.18
CA SER A 130 -17.84 -62.92 -21.85
C SER A 130 -17.48 -64.38 -22.03
N CYS A 131 -16.21 -64.73 -21.80
CA CYS A 131 -15.80 -66.13 -21.71
C CYS A 131 -15.81 -66.53 -20.24
N GLY A 132 -16.81 -67.31 -19.83
CA GLY A 132 -16.86 -67.91 -18.48
C GLY A 132 -16.85 -66.89 -17.33
N GLY A 133 -17.50 -65.73 -17.50
CA GLY A 133 -17.62 -64.71 -16.44
C GLY A 133 -16.46 -63.71 -16.38
N ARG A 134 -15.48 -63.78 -17.31
CA ARG A 134 -14.40 -62.80 -17.44
C ARG A 134 -14.51 -62.08 -18.80
N PRO A 135 -14.20 -60.77 -18.88
CA PRO A 135 -14.22 -60.05 -20.15
C PRO A 135 -13.05 -60.54 -21.02
N CYS A 136 -13.34 -61.00 -22.24
CA CYS A 136 -12.35 -61.44 -23.20
C CYS A 136 -12.53 -60.67 -24.51
N ALA A 137 -11.44 -60.13 -25.04
CA ALA A 137 -11.43 -59.45 -26.33
C ALA A 137 -11.19 -60.47 -27.45
N ARG A 138 -12.05 -60.50 -28.48
CA ARG A 138 -11.77 -61.29 -29.69
C ARG A 138 -10.80 -60.51 -30.57
N ILE A 139 -9.61 -61.07 -30.80
CA ILE A 139 -8.56 -60.47 -31.63
C ILE A 139 -8.44 -61.27 -32.92
N ASP A 140 -8.37 -60.59 -34.06
CA ASP A 140 -8.15 -61.22 -35.36
C ASP A 140 -6.75 -61.86 -35.42
N SER A 141 -6.66 -63.11 -35.90
CA SER A 141 -5.43 -63.89 -35.96
C SER A 141 -4.32 -63.29 -36.84
N ASN A 142 -4.64 -62.31 -37.68
CA ASN A 142 -3.66 -61.61 -38.52
C ASN A 142 -3.09 -60.33 -37.88
N THR A 143 -3.45 -60.01 -36.64
CA THR A 143 -2.99 -58.79 -35.97
C THR A 143 -1.54 -58.95 -35.49
N PRO A 144 -0.61 -58.05 -35.83
CA PRO A 144 0.78 -58.16 -35.43
C PRO A 144 0.92 -58.04 -33.91
N THR A 145 1.49 -59.08 -33.27
CA THR A 145 1.81 -59.09 -31.84
C THR A 145 3.27 -58.72 -31.63
N TRP A 146 3.55 -57.93 -30.59
CA TRP A 146 4.91 -57.62 -30.15
C TRP A 146 5.12 -58.12 -28.73
N LYS A 147 6.25 -58.80 -28.51
CA LYS A 147 6.63 -59.28 -27.18
C LYS A 147 7.62 -58.32 -26.56
N SER A 148 7.34 -57.88 -25.35
CA SER A 148 8.27 -57.12 -24.52
C SER A 148 8.29 -57.76 -23.13
N GLY A 149 9.40 -58.44 -22.82
CA GLY A 149 9.53 -59.27 -21.61
C GLY A 149 8.55 -60.44 -21.59
N ASN A 150 7.88 -60.64 -20.44
CA ASN A 150 6.89 -61.72 -20.24
C ASN A 150 5.47 -61.36 -20.71
N HIS A 151 5.31 -60.25 -21.43
CA HIS A 151 4.01 -59.77 -21.88
C HIS A 151 3.95 -59.67 -23.41
N GLU A 152 2.81 -60.06 -23.97
CA GLU A 152 2.48 -59.96 -25.39
C GLU A 152 1.49 -58.81 -25.58
N TYR A 153 1.87 -57.85 -26.43
CA TYR A 153 1.14 -56.63 -26.71
C TYR A 153 0.63 -56.67 -28.14
N ILE A 154 -0.56 -56.11 -28.36
CA ILE A 154 -1.21 -56.04 -29.67
C ILE A 154 -1.58 -54.58 -29.92
N LEU A 155 -1.21 -54.06 -31.09
CA LEU A 155 -1.55 -52.70 -31.48
C LEU A 155 -2.95 -52.71 -32.11
N VAL A 156 -3.88 -52.03 -31.45
CA VAL A 156 -5.23 -51.81 -31.98
C VAL A 156 -5.21 -50.52 -32.78
N ASP A 157 -4.87 -50.61 -34.07
CA ASP A 157 -4.97 -49.47 -34.99
C ASP A 157 -6.45 -49.24 -35.35
N GLY A 158 -6.94 -48.01 -35.16
CA GLY A 158 -8.33 -47.59 -35.43
C GLY A 158 -8.75 -47.59 -36.91
N LYS A 159 -8.14 -48.42 -37.76
CA LYS A 159 -8.62 -48.64 -39.14
C LYS A 159 -9.72 -49.70 -39.12
N PRO A 160 -10.91 -49.42 -39.69
CA PRO A 160 -11.95 -50.43 -39.79
C PRO A 160 -11.47 -51.60 -40.64
N GLY A 161 -11.17 -52.72 -39.99
CA GLY A 161 -10.87 -53.99 -40.64
C GLY A 161 -12.10 -54.44 -41.46
N LYS A 162 -11.88 -54.73 -42.74
CA LYS A 162 -12.94 -55.15 -43.66
C LYS A 162 -13.67 -56.36 -43.09
N ALA A 163 -14.99 -56.24 -42.94
CA ALA A 163 -15.87 -57.33 -42.52
C ALA A 163 -15.64 -58.58 -43.38
N SER A 164 -15.00 -59.60 -42.81
CA SER A 164 -14.92 -60.94 -43.39
C SER A 164 -16.28 -61.62 -43.18
N ARG A 165 -17.12 -61.53 -44.22
CA ARG A 165 -18.36 -62.28 -44.36
C ARG A 165 -18.04 -63.78 -44.36
N HIS A 166 -18.43 -64.50 -43.30
CA HIS A 166 -18.33 -65.96 -43.25
C HIS A 166 -19.51 -66.60 -44.00
N PRO A 167 -19.28 -67.53 -44.95
CA PRO A 167 -20.34 -68.35 -45.54
C PRO A 167 -20.78 -69.43 -44.54
N ARG A 168 -22.09 -69.72 -44.49
CA ARG A 168 -22.62 -70.98 -43.95
C ARG A 168 -22.49 -72.07 -45.00
#